data_AF-A0A819FII6-F1
#
_entry.id   AF-A0A819FII6-F1
#
_cell.length_a   1.000
_cell.length_b   1.000
_cell.length_c   1.000
_cell.angle_alpha   90.00
_cell.angle_beta   90.00
_cell.angle_gamma   90.00
#
_symmetry.space_group_name_H-M   'P 1'
#
loop_
_entity.id
_entity.type
_entity.pdbx_description
1 polymer ?
#
loop_
_entity_poly.entity_id
_entity_poly.type
_entity_poly.pdbx_seq_one_letter_code
_entity_poly.pdbx_strand_id
1 'polypeptide(L)'
;FEVTIDWLHEHACSRSYGLGTKVPWDEQYLIESLSDSTIYMAYYTVAHLLQAPDSFDGKKIGSANIHPSQMTIDVWNYIFFTDVLYSSLNTDISQSTLDRLRNEFQYWYPVDLRSSGKDLVPNHLTYSLYNHVALWPKKEDNRWPKAFRANGHLRLNDEKVHN
;
A
#
# COMPACT_ATOMS: atom_id res chain seq x y z
N PHE A 1 -8.39 18.80 -1.28
CA PHE A 1 -7.68 18.07 -2.33
C PHE A 1 -7.11 19.03 -3.35
N GLU A 2 -7.93 19.70 -4.17
CA GLU A 2 -7.45 20.65 -5.22
C GLU A 2 -6.40 21.65 -4.71
N VAL A 3 -6.70 22.40 -3.64
CA VAL A 3 -5.75 23.34 -3.02
C VAL A 3 -4.42 22.68 -2.64
N THR A 4 -4.44 21.46 -2.13
CA THR A 4 -3.23 20.73 -1.76
C THR A 4 -2.48 20.28 -3.01
N ILE A 5 -3.18 19.77 -4.01
CA ILE A 5 -2.58 19.32 -5.28
C ILE A 5 -1.85 20.47 -5.98
N ASP A 6 -2.43 21.67 -6.00
CA ASP A 6 -1.83 22.84 -6.64
C ASP A 6 -0.61 23.39 -5.88
N TRP A 7 -0.58 23.21 -4.56
CA TRP A 7 0.48 23.72 -3.69
C TRP A 7 1.61 22.69 -3.43
N LEU A 8 1.31 21.40 -3.56
CA LEU A 8 2.23 20.34 -3.20
C LEU A 8 3.40 20.29 -4.19
N HIS A 9 4.59 20.39 -3.63
CA HIS A 9 5.86 20.23 -4.35
C HIS A 9 6.61 19.00 -3.82
N GLU A 10 7.95 18.99 -3.92
CA GLU A 10 8.76 17.89 -3.41
C GLU A 10 8.50 17.65 -1.93
N HIS A 11 8.33 16.38 -1.57
CA HIS A 11 8.19 15.91 -0.20
C HIS A 11 9.39 15.03 0.16
N ALA A 12 10.10 15.35 1.24
CA ALA A 12 11.18 14.52 1.74
C ALA A 12 10.62 13.19 2.28
N CYS A 13 10.80 12.11 1.52
CA CYS A 13 10.23 10.79 1.83
C CYS A 13 11.12 9.89 2.68
N SER A 14 12.26 10.40 3.16
CA SER A 14 13.26 9.63 3.91
C SER A 14 13.74 10.33 5.17
N ARG A 15 14.25 9.55 6.13
CA ARG A 15 14.78 10.00 7.41
C ARG A 15 15.93 9.13 7.89
N SER A 16 16.76 9.64 8.80
CA SER A 16 17.93 8.93 9.34
C SER A 16 17.72 8.26 10.70
N TYR A 17 16.55 8.45 11.33
CA TYR A 17 16.26 7.91 12.67
C TYR A 17 14.78 7.51 12.82
N GLY A 18 14.53 6.49 13.65
CA GLY A 18 13.20 5.95 13.96
C GLY A 18 13.02 4.50 13.49
N LEU A 19 11.77 4.02 13.50
CA LEU A 19 11.39 2.71 12.98
C LEU A 19 10.84 2.82 11.55
N GLY A 20 11.01 1.81 10.72
CA GLY A 20 10.44 1.77 9.37
C GLY A 20 11.21 0.84 8.45
N THR A 21 10.87 0.87 7.17
CA THR A 21 11.57 0.12 6.13
C THR A 21 12.74 0.95 5.60
N LYS A 22 13.91 0.33 5.42
CA LYS A 22 15.08 0.97 4.81
C LYS A 22 14.85 1.22 3.32
N VAL A 23 15.43 2.29 2.79
CA VAL A 23 15.48 2.52 1.33
C VAL A 23 16.35 1.42 0.70
N PRO A 24 15.85 0.68 -0.32
CA PRO A 24 16.52 -0.55 -0.77
C PRO A 24 17.84 -0.32 -1.50
N TRP A 25 18.12 0.90 -1.99
CA TRP A 25 19.40 1.26 -2.62
C TRP A 25 20.32 2.11 -1.71
N ASP A 26 19.84 2.55 -0.55
CA ASP A 26 20.61 3.35 0.41
C ASP A 26 20.13 3.10 1.84
N GLU A 27 20.69 2.06 2.46
CA GLU A 27 20.28 1.58 3.79
C GLU A 27 20.58 2.56 4.94
N GLN A 28 21.27 3.68 4.68
CA GLN A 28 21.44 4.75 5.66
C GLN A 28 20.10 5.42 5.99
N TYR A 29 19.15 5.42 5.05
CA TYR A 29 17.86 6.09 5.19
C TYR A 29 16.72 5.10 5.39
N LEU A 30 15.76 5.49 6.22
CA LEU A 30 14.45 4.86 6.36
C LEU A 30 13.41 5.66 5.56
N ILE A 31 12.43 4.97 5.01
CA ILE A 31 11.23 5.60 4.45
C ILE A 31 10.42 6.19 5.61
N GLU A 32 9.93 7.42 5.44
CA GLU A 32 9.11 8.08 6.46
C GLU A 32 7.64 7.62 6.38
N SER A 33 6.92 7.81 7.50
CA SER A 33 5.60 7.20 7.75
C SER A 33 4.46 7.64 6.81
N LEU A 34 4.52 8.83 6.21
CA LEU A 34 3.51 9.28 5.25
C LEU A 34 3.77 8.75 3.83
N SER A 35 4.95 8.21 3.58
CA SER A 35 5.43 7.74 2.27
C SER A 35 5.26 6.24 2.12
N ASP A 36 5.49 5.45 3.19
CA ASP A 36 5.25 3.99 3.19
C ASP A 36 3.78 3.60 3.40
N SER A 37 2.89 4.58 3.63
CA SER A 37 1.47 4.39 3.97
C SER A 37 0.49 4.73 2.84
N THR A 38 0.94 4.78 1.59
CA THR A 38 0.15 5.36 0.49
C THR A 38 -0.65 4.36 -0.34
N ILE A 39 -0.13 3.14 -0.53
CA ILE A 39 -0.72 2.06 -1.37
C ILE A 39 -0.85 0.72 -0.64
N TYR A 40 -0.61 0.71 0.67
CA TYR A 40 -0.63 -0.51 1.49
C TYR A 40 -2.00 -1.24 1.50
N MET A 41 -3.06 -0.60 1.02
CA MET A 41 -4.36 -1.23 0.84
C MET A 41 -4.30 -2.37 -0.19
N ALA A 42 -3.41 -2.30 -1.19
CA ALA A 42 -3.18 -3.41 -2.11
C ALA A 42 -2.60 -4.62 -1.37
N TYR A 43 -1.71 -4.39 -0.39
CA TYR A 43 -1.16 -5.45 0.45
C TYR A 43 -2.24 -6.18 1.26
N TYR A 44 -3.30 -5.48 1.72
CA TYR A 44 -4.41 -6.12 2.43
C TYR A 44 -5.06 -7.26 1.65
N THR A 45 -5.13 -7.14 0.33
CA THR A 45 -5.76 -8.16 -0.53
C THR A 45 -5.03 -9.51 -0.45
N VAL A 46 -3.71 -9.50 -0.23
CA VAL A 46 -2.87 -10.71 -0.24
C VAL A 46 -2.26 -11.05 1.13
N ALA A 47 -2.37 -10.17 2.13
CA ALA A 47 -1.76 -10.36 3.44
C ALA A 47 -2.15 -11.69 4.10
N HIS A 48 -3.43 -12.09 4.00
CA HIS A 48 -3.95 -13.33 4.56
C HIS A 48 -3.41 -14.61 3.90
N LEU A 49 -2.81 -14.49 2.71
CA LEU A 49 -2.14 -15.58 2.01
C LEU A 49 -0.66 -15.66 2.38
N LEU A 50 -0.02 -14.51 2.60
CA LEU A 50 1.40 -14.38 2.86
C LEU A 50 1.75 -14.56 4.35
N GLN A 51 0.91 -14.04 5.25
CA GLN A 51 1.10 -14.09 6.70
C GLN A 51 0.07 -15.02 7.34
N ALA A 52 0.47 -15.78 8.37
CA ALA A 52 -0.49 -16.56 9.13
C ALA A 52 -1.48 -15.64 9.89
N PRO A 53 -2.76 -16.06 10.09
CA PRO A 53 -3.79 -15.21 10.71
C PRO A 53 -3.45 -14.67 12.11
N ASP A 54 -2.56 -15.34 12.84
CA ASP A 54 -2.12 -14.99 14.19
C ASP A 54 -0.71 -14.36 14.23
N SER A 55 -0.13 -13.98 13.08
CA SER A 55 1.23 -13.44 12.98
C SER A 55 1.23 -12.00 12.47
N PHE A 56 1.01 -11.06 13.38
CA PHE A 56 1.08 -9.62 13.08
C PHE A 56 2.50 -9.13 12.76
N ASP A 57 3.52 -9.87 13.18
CA ASP A 57 4.94 -9.57 12.91
C ASP A 57 5.47 -10.27 11.64
N GLY A 58 4.61 -11.01 10.92
CA GLY A 58 4.95 -11.69 9.68
C GLY A 58 5.96 -12.83 9.81
N LYS A 59 6.26 -13.32 11.04
CA LYS A 59 7.22 -14.41 11.25
C LYS A 59 6.69 -15.79 10.87
N LYS A 60 5.36 -15.99 10.94
CA LYS A 60 4.74 -17.26 10.54
C LYS A 60 4.23 -17.14 9.10
N ILE A 61 4.67 -18.08 8.28
CA ILE A 61 4.33 -18.17 6.86
C ILE A 61 2.83 -18.48 6.72
N GLY A 62 2.18 -17.77 5.82
CA GLY A 62 0.76 -17.94 5.51
C GLY A 62 0.44 -19.14 4.62
N SER A 63 -0.83 -19.27 4.25
CA SER A 63 -1.34 -20.43 3.51
C SER A 63 -0.79 -20.59 2.08
N ALA A 64 -0.19 -19.56 1.50
CA ALA A 64 0.47 -19.64 0.20
C ALA A 64 1.86 -20.32 0.27
N ASN A 65 2.41 -20.53 1.49
CA ASN A 65 3.72 -21.10 1.71
C ASN A 65 4.86 -20.36 0.96
N ILE A 66 4.79 -19.03 0.94
CA ILE A 66 5.81 -18.17 0.31
C ILE A 66 6.65 -17.52 1.40
N HIS A 67 7.97 -17.72 1.35
CA HIS A 67 8.90 -17.04 2.24
C HIS A 67 9.07 -15.56 1.84
N PRO A 68 9.31 -14.65 2.80
CA PRO A 68 9.54 -13.23 2.51
C PRO A 68 10.64 -12.97 1.46
N SER A 69 11.71 -13.78 1.47
CA SER A 69 12.82 -13.68 0.51
C SER A 69 12.44 -14.05 -0.92
N GLN A 70 11.33 -14.76 -1.15
CA GLN A 70 10.84 -15.12 -2.48
C GLN A 70 9.99 -14.01 -3.10
N MET A 71 9.55 -13.01 -2.32
CA MET A 71 8.74 -11.89 -2.79
C MET A 71 9.61 -10.81 -3.44
N THR A 72 10.20 -11.15 -4.59
CA THR A 72 10.99 -10.23 -5.41
C THR A 72 10.11 -9.18 -6.11
N ILE A 73 10.74 -8.16 -6.69
CA ILE A 73 10.02 -7.15 -7.48
C ILE A 73 9.22 -7.76 -8.63
N ASP A 74 9.74 -8.81 -9.29
CA ASP A 74 9.05 -9.48 -10.39
C ASP A 74 7.81 -10.25 -9.93
N VAL A 75 7.88 -10.85 -8.73
CA VAL A 75 6.73 -11.53 -8.10
C VAL A 75 5.66 -10.52 -7.74
N TRP A 76 6.04 -9.38 -7.15
CA TRP A 76 5.09 -8.29 -6.87
C TRP A 76 4.47 -7.72 -8.13
N ASN A 77 5.28 -7.51 -9.17
CA ASN A 77 4.81 -7.02 -10.45
C ASN A 77 3.80 -7.97 -11.07
N TYR A 78 4.05 -9.29 -11.00
CA TYR A 78 3.07 -10.28 -11.44
C TYR A 78 1.75 -10.19 -10.70
N ILE A 79 1.77 -10.04 -9.38
CA ILE A 79 0.54 -10.00 -8.57
C ILE A 79 -0.29 -8.74 -8.90
N PHE A 80 0.35 -7.59 -9.03
CA PHE A 80 -0.33 -6.28 -9.10
C PHE A 80 -0.48 -5.68 -10.51
N PHE A 81 0.19 -6.23 -11.52
CA PHE A 81 0.06 -5.81 -12.92
C PHE A 81 -0.40 -6.97 -13.81
N THR A 82 -1.34 -6.67 -14.71
CA THR A 82 -2.01 -7.67 -15.57
C THR A 82 -1.21 -8.02 -16.82
N ASP A 83 -0.24 -7.20 -17.20
CA ASP A 83 0.59 -7.35 -18.40
C ASP A 83 1.88 -8.15 -18.17
N VAL A 84 2.11 -8.62 -16.94
CA VAL A 84 3.26 -9.44 -16.58
C VAL A 84 2.93 -10.93 -16.75
N LEU A 85 3.67 -11.61 -17.63
CA LEU A 85 3.50 -13.04 -17.92
C LEU A 85 4.27 -13.90 -16.93
N TYR A 86 3.70 -15.02 -16.47
CA TYR A 86 4.37 -15.91 -15.51
C TYR A 86 5.70 -16.44 -16.06
N SER A 87 5.75 -16.71 -17.37
CA SER A 87 6.93 -17.22 -18.07
C SER A 87 8.12 -16.26 -18.06
N SER A 88 7.94 -14.98 -17.71
CA SER A 88 9.05 -14.02 -17.58
C SER A 88 9.63 -13.95 -16.16
N LEU A 89 9.05 -14.66 -15.19
CA LEU A 89 9.50 -14.60 -13.79
C LEU A 89 10.64 -15.58 -13.55
N ASN A 90 11.63 -15.15 -12.78
CA ASN A 90 12.62 -16.02 -12.17
C ASN A 90 12.20 -16.35 -10.73
N THR A 91 11.35 -17.36 -10.55
CA THR A 91 10.82 -17.78 -9.24
C THR A 91 10.58 -19.28 -9.18
N ASP A 92 10.65 -19.84 -7.98
CA ASP A 92 10.26 -21.21 -7.65
C ASP A 92 8.79 -21.31 -7.16
N ILE A 93 8.09 -20.19 -7.00
CA ILE A 93 6.68 -20.17 -6.64
C ILE A 93 5.84 -20.61 -7.85
N SER A 94 4.94 -21.57 -7.63
CA SER A 94 4.08 -22.08 -8.70
C SER A 94 3.14 -21.00 -9.27
N GLN A 95 2.85 -21.08 -10.58
CA GLN A 95 1.93 -20.16 -11.25
C GLN A 95 0.56 -20.14 -10.59
N SER A 96 0.01 -21.30 -10.21
CA SER A 96 -1.30 -21.39 -9.57
C SER A 96 -1.34 -20.68 -8.22
N THR A 97 -0.25 -20.71 -7.45
CA THR A 97 -0.13 -19.94 -6.21
C THR A 97 -0.14 -18.44 -6.52
N LEU A 98 0.68 -17.97 -7.46
CA LEU A 98 0.73 -16.54 -7.80
C LEU A 98 -0.58 -16.03 -8.42
N ASP A 99 -1.24 -16.86 -9.22
CA ASP A 99 -2.56 -16.56 -9.78
C ASP A 99 -3.60 -16.36 -8.68
N ARG A 100 -3.54 -17.16 -7.60
CA ARG A 100 -4.41 -16.96 -6.44
C ARG A 100 -4.21 -15.57 -5.81
N LEU A 101 -2.96 -15.15 -5.58
CA LEU A 101 -2.67 -13.81 -5.04
C LEU A 101 -3.13 -12.69 -5.98
N ARG A 102 -2.84 -12.84 -7.27
CA ARG A 102 -3.28 -11.92 -8.32
C ARG A 102 -4.81 -11.81 -8.35
N ASN A 103 -5.52 -12.93 -8.26
CA ASN A 103 -6.98 -12.96 -8.29
C ASN A 103 -7.60 -12.25 -7.07
N GLU A 104 -7.04 -12.42 -5.87
CA GLU A 104 -7.47 -11.65 -4.68
C GLU A 104 -7.33 -10.15 -4.93
N PHE A 105 -6.17 -9.70 -5.41
CA PHE A 105 -5.98 -8.29 -5.75
C PHE A 105 -6.96 -7.81 -6.82
N GLN A 106 -7.08 -8.55 -7.93
CA GLN A 106 -7.94 -8.15 -9.04
C GLN A 106 -9.41 -8.05 -8.66
N TYR A 107 -9.87 -8.93 -7.76
CA TYR A 107 -11.24 -8.97 -7.26
C TYR A 107 -11.53 -7.82 -6.29
N TRP A 108 -10.66 -7.60 -5.30
CA TRP A 108 -10.91 -6.63 -4.23
C TRP A 108 -10.56 -5.19 -4.60
N TYR A 109 -9.64 -4.96 -5.54
CA TYR A 109 -9.25 -3.61 -5.95
C TYR A 109 -10.13 -3.11 -7.11
N PRO A 110 -10.47 -1.81 -7.17
CA PRO A 110 -9.89 -0.69 -6.41
C PRO A 110 -10.47 -0.48 -5.02
N VAL A 111 -9.84 0.40 -4.23
CA VAL A 111 -10.39 0.87 -2.95
C VAL A 111 -11.72 1.59 -3.18
N ASP A 112 -12.83 0.97 -2.80
CA ASP A 112 -14.17 1.57 -2.94
C ASP A 112 -14.37 2.80 -2.05
N LEU A 113 -13.91 2.72 -0.79
CA LEU A 113 -14.01 3.82 0.17
C LEU A 113 -12.82 3.83 1.15
N ARG A 114 -12.20 5.00 1.28
CA ARG A 114 -11.21 5.29 2.32
C ARG A 114 -11.71 6.39 3.24
N SER A 115 -11.99 6.06 4.51
CA SER A 115 -12.46 7.01 5.52
C SER A 115 -11.33 7.49 6.43
N SER A 116 -11.30 8.77 6.77
CA SER A 116 -10.30 9.33 7.69
C SER A 116 -10.74 10.68 8.29
N GLY A 117 -9.94 11.19 9.25
CA GLY A 117 -10.06 12.57 9.73
C GLY A 117 -9.66 13.59 8.67
N LYS A 118 -10.25 14.79 8.76
CA LYS A 118 -9.98 15.91 7.84
C LYS A 118 -8.51 16.36 7.81
N ASP A 119 -7.76 16.07 8.87
CA ASP A 119 -6.33 16.35 9.03
C ASP A 119 -5.43 15.57 8.08
N LEU A 120 -5.88 14.43 7.55
CA LEU A 120 -5.10 13.64 6.59
C LEU A 120 -5.34 14.03 5.12
N VAL A 121 -6.31 14.91 4.85
CA VAL A 121 -6.59 15.40 3.49
C VAL A 121 -5.36 16.08 2.86
N PRO A 122 -4.69 17.05 3.51
CA PRO A 122 -3.57 17.77 2.90
C PRO A 122 -2.25 16.97 2.82
N ASN A 123 -2.22 15.71 3.27
CA ASN A 123 -1.01 14.87 3.28
C ASN A 123 -1.33 13.45 2.78
N HIS A 124 -1.41 12.45 3.66
CA HIS A 124 -1.59 11.03 3.38
C HIS A 124 -2.67 10.74 2.33
N LEU A 125 -3.86 11.34 2.39
CA LEU A 125 -4.91 11.06 1.38
C LEU A 125 -4.53 11.60 0.00
N THR A 126 -3.90 12.77 -0.06
CA THR A 126 -3.37 13.33 -1.30
C THR A 126 -2.21 12.48 -1.82
N TYR A 127 -1.29 12.05 -0.95
CA TYR A 127 -0.15 11.19 -1.32
C TYR A 127 -0.61 9.80 -1.79
N SER A 128 -1.64 9.24 -1.15
CA SER A 128 -2.28 8.01 -1.58
C SER A 128 -2.78 8.14 -3.00
N LEU A 129 -3.48 9.24 -3.35
CA LEU A 129 -3.92 9.49 -4.73
C LEU A 129 -2.73 9.57 -5.70
N TYR A 130 -1.69 10.37 -5.40
CA TYR A 130 -0.50 10.47 -6.24
C TYR A 130 0.16 9.10 -6.50
N ASN A 131 0.36 8.29 -5.46
CA ASN A 131 1.03 7.00 -5.59
C ASN A 131 0.17 5.97 -6.34
N HIS A 132 -1.15 5.98 -6.18
CA HIS A 132 -2.04 5.11 -6.97
C HIS A 132 -1.98 5.45 -8.46
N VAL A 133 -1.98 6.75 -8.81
CA VAL A 133 -1.84 7.19 -10.20
C VAL A 133 -0.44 6.88 -10.74
N ALA A 134 0.61 7.05 -9.95
CA ALA A 134 1.97 6.74 -10.38
C ALA A 134 2.18 5.24 -10.64
N LEU A 135 1.61 4.38 -9.79
CA LEU A 135 1.81 2.93 -9.89
C LEU A 135 0.92 2.29 -10.95
N TRP A 136 -0.35 2.71 -11.04
CA TRP A 136 -1.31 2.23 -12.05
C TRP A 136 -1.77 3.41 -12.93
N PRO A 137 -0.94 3.89 -13.88
CA PRO A 137 -1.19 5.15 -14.60
C PRO A 137 -2.38 5.10 -15.55
N LYS A 138 -2.78 3.92 -15.99
CA LYS A 138 -3.90 3.70 -16.90
C LYS A 138 -5.21 3.71 -16.11
N LYS A 139 -6.02 4.73 -16.32
CA LYS A 139 -7.33 4.86 -15.66
C LYS A 139 -8.26 3.68 -16.02
N GLU A 140 -8.11 3.15 -17.23
CA GLU A 140 -8.82 1.98 -17.74
C GLU A 140 -8.56 0.70 -16.94
N ASP A 141 -7.42 0.60 -16.23
CA ASP A 141 -7.13 -0.53 -15.33
C ASP A 141 -8.01 -0.49 -14.07
N ASN A 142 -8.73 0.63 -13.84
CA ASN A 142 -9.68 0.83 -12.74
C ASN A 142 -9.07 0.52 -11.36
N ARG A 143 -7.80 0.91 -11.14
CA ARG A 143 -7.08 0.68 -9.87
C ARG A 143 -6.99 1.91 -8.95
N TRP A 144 -7.53 3.06 -9.39
CA TRP A 144 -7.52 4.28 -8.57
C TRP A 144 -8.61 4.23 -7.48
N PRO A 145 -8.38 4.84 -6.30
CA PRO A 145 -9.40 4.92 -5.26
C PRO A 145 -10.69 5.56 -5.76
N LYS A 146 -11.84 4.96 -5.47
CA LYS A 146 -13.15 5.45 -5.95
C LYS A 146 -13.73 6.56 -5.06
N ALA A 147 -13.49 6.50 -3.74
CA ALA A 147 -14.01 7.52 -2.82
C ALA A 147 -13.12 7.73 -1.58
N PHE A 148 -13.03 8.98 -1.15
CA PHE A 148 -12.49 9.39 0.15
C PHE A 148 -13.59 10.07 0.98
N ARG A 149 -13.73 9.71 2.26
CA ARG A 149 -14.65 10.36 3.21
C ARG A 149 -13.88 10.95 4.38
N ALA A 150 -13.94 12.28 4.52
CA ALA A 150 -13.34 13.00 5.64
C ALA A 150 -14.38 13.31 6.73
N ASN A 151 -14.04 13.05 8.00
CA ASN A 151 -14.83 13.48 9.16
C ASN A 151 -14.07 14.48 10.04
N GLY A 152 -14.81 15.22 10.87
CA GLY A 152 -14.22 16.08 11.90
C GLY A 152 -13.56 15.29 13.04
N HIS A 153 -12.82 15.98 13.89
CA HIS A 153 -12.28 15.38 15.11
C HIS A 153 -13.40 15.08 16.11
N LEU A 154 -13.27 13.96 16.82
CA LEU A 154 -14.16 13.61 17.91
C LEU A 154 -14.03 14.62 19.05
N ARG A 155 -15.17 15.03 19.62
CA ARG A 155 -15.25 15.79 20.87
C ARG A 155 -15.85 14.90 21.96
N LEU A 156 -15.50 15.16 23.22
CA LEU A 156 -16.08 14.48 24.37
C LEU A 156 -16.69 15.54 25.28
N ASN A 157 -17.99 15.45 25.58
CA ASN A 157 -18.73 16.45 26.36
C ASN A 157 -18.54 17.87 25.82
N ASP A 158 -18.62 18.03 24.50
CA ASP A 158 -18.34 19.29 23.80
C ASP A 158 -16.94 19.87 24.08
N GLU A 159 -15.99 19.09 24.57
CA GLU A 159 -14.60 19.52 24.77
C GLU A 159 -13.65 18.84 23.80
N LYS A 160 -12.51 19.50 23.57
CA LYS A 160 -11.41 18.90 22.82
C LYS A 160 -10.80 17.77 23.66
N VAL A 161 -10.61 16.61 23.05
CA VAL A 161 -9.91 15.51 23.71
C VAL A 161 -8.41 15.85 23.79
N HIS A 162 -7.89 15.87 25.00
CA HIS A 162 -6.47 15.98 25.31
C HIS A 162 -6.02 14.66 25.96
N ASN A 163 -4.75 14.30 25.73
CA ASN A 163 -4.14 13.14 26.39
C ASN A 163 -3.89 13.39 27.87
#